data_AF-A0A7C9C0B5-F1
#
_entry.id   AF-A0A7C9C0B5-F1
#
_cell.length_a   1.000
_cell.length_b   1.000
_cell.length_c   1.000
_cell.angle_alpha   90.00
_cell.angle_beta   90.00
_cell.angle_gamma   90.00
#
_symmetry.space_group_name_H-M   'P 1'
#
loop_
_entity.id
_entity.type
_entity.pdbx_description
1 polymer ?
#
loop_
_entity_poly.entity_id
_entity_poly.type
_entity_poly.pdbx_seq_one_letter_code
_entity_poly.pdbx_strand_id
1 'polypeptide(L)'
;MMLKKSLVSLAVISSLTLTACSSDDGQNGLNGEPGADAVSSITLNPVGRAVLNPDGAAEILQYHAATQTIYAINSSDATVEMIDASSLSSEQLSAPTSDTNLSATPLTLPTEANGVALGGANSIAVHNDLMAVAIEADAQANNGFIIFYNGLNAGTPVFLSAVEVGNLPDMVTFTPDGSKVIVANEGEPSGDYSNDPEGTIAVISVTDGTPATSATIIDFTSFNGMQSELEAKGLHFPNPSGRTLNGQVITTTVAQDLEPEYITASNDMAYVTLQENNGLALVDLSDNSVQIIGLGYKDWSGLNFDGNEDGTVSFGQYDGLYGAYMPDTIASFSWNGAPFLITANEGDAREYFFDVADEAACVAAGGQDYDEDDGCLAFTEEVKLKNLTAQAGSKLEALQASGEIDDLRVTNVLGDADGNGEYETAVAYGARSFTVWDQNGLVVFDSGDEIGRITAALHGNAFNNGDDENEGDSRSENKGAEPEALTVGTVGDKTYAFIGLERMGGIMVYDVTNPYNSKFETYVINRDLTEGLSVDDGIGDLAPESLVFVAADSSPTSQPLLLVGNEVSGSLTVWEITAN
;
A
#
# COMPACT_ATOMS: atom_id res chain seq x y z
N MET A 1 2.68 83.53 -10.94
CA MET A 1 1.96 84.23 -9.85
C MET A 1 1.67 83.17 -8.79
N MET A 2 2.67 82.85 -7.95
CA MET A 2 2.77 83.24 -6.54
C MET A 2 1.68 82.64 -5.62
N LEU A 3 2.13 81.73 -4.75
CA LEU A 3 1.71 81.50 -3.34
C LEU A 3 0.32 80.82 -3.16
N LYS A 4 0.07 79.94 -2.20
CA LYS A 4 0.66 79.75 -0.86
C LYS A 4 0.16 78.43 -0.23
N LYS A 5 0.99 77.90 0.68
CA LYS A 5 0.74 76.86 1.69
C LYS A 5 -0.54 77.09 2.51
N SER A 6 -1.14 76.01 3.04
CA SER A 6 -1.34 75.90 4.50
C SER A 6 -1.66 74.47 4.93
N LEU A 7 -0.88 73.95 5.88
CA LEU A 7 -1.35 72.96 6.85
C LEU A 7 -2.39 73.62 7.76
N VAL A 8 -3.44 72.88 8.12
CA VAL A 8 -4.17 73.05 9.38
C VAL A 8 -4.56 71.64 9.86
N SER A 9 -3.87 71.19 10.90
CA SER A 9 -4.33 70.09 11.75
C SER A 9 -5.33 70.65 12.75
N LEU A 10 -6.52 70.06 12.85
CA LEU A 10 -7.44 70.27 13.96
C LEU A 10 -8.06 68.93 14.35
N ALA A 11 -7.84 68.54 15.60
CA ALA A 11 -8.38 67.34 16.23
C ALA A 11 -9.66 67.67 17.02
N VAL A 12 -10.74 66.90 16.85
CA VAL A 12 -11.91 66.74 17.76
C VAL A 12 -12.55 65.38 17.45
N ILE A 13 -12.29 64.33 18.25
CA ILE A 13 -13.14 63.73 19.31
C ILE A 13 -14.37 62.94 18.81
N SER A 14 -14.24 61.61 18.93
CA SER A 14 -15.21 60.55 19.26
C SER A 14 -16.62 60.54 18.63
N SER A 15 -16.88 59.48 17.86
CA SER A 15 -18.02 58.57 18.13
C SER A 15 -17.68 57.19 17.55
N LEU A 16 -17.44 56.23 18.44
CA LEU A 16 -17.46 54.80 18.07
C LEU A 16 -18.92 54.46 17.73
N THR A 17 -19.19 54.18 16.47
CA THR A 17 -20.29 53.31 16.08
C THR A 17 -19.67 51.99 15.66
N LEU A 18 -19.73 50.99 16.55
CA LEU A 18 -19.58 49.59 16.15
C LEU A 18 -20.67 49.31 15.10
N THR A 19 -20.25 49.22 13.84
CA THR A 19 -21.02 48.49 12.82
C THR A 19 -20.40 47.12 12.78
N ALA A 20 -21.10 46.13 13.34
CA ALA A 20 -20.79 44.74 13.11
C ALA A 20 -20.90 44.51 11.59
N CYS A 21 -19.77 44.34 10.93
CA CYS A 21 -19.74 43.71 9.63
C CYS A 21 -19.79 42.21 9.92
N SER A 22 -20.99 41.63 9.88
CA SER A 22 -21.11 40.23 9.50
C SER A 22 -20.68 40.17 8.04
N SER A 23 -19.48 39.66 7.78
CA SER A 23 -19.18 39.14 6.45
C SER A 23 -20.10 37.96 6.26
N ASP A 24 -21.18 38.15 5.52
CA ASP A 24 -21.92 37.03 4.97
C ASP A 24 -20.93 36.25 4.11
N ASP A 25 -20.79 34.95 4.36
CA ASP A 25 -20.00 34.06 3.51
C ASP A 25 -20.46 34.24 2.05
N GLY A 26 -19.50 34.27 1.13
CA GLY A 26 -19.81 34.35 -0.29
C GLY A 26 -20.76 33.22 -0.67
N GLN A 27 -21.78 33.50 -1.48
CA GLN A 27 -22.64 32.43 -1.98
C GLN A 27 -21.80 31.42 -2.75
N ASN A 28 -21.96 30.14 -2.44
CA ASN A 28 -21.39 29.05 -3.23
C ASN A 28 -21.66 29.31 -4.72
N GLY A 29 -20.66 29.03 -5.55
CA GLY A 29 -20.82 29.06 -7.00
C GLY A 29 -21.98 28.18 -7.44
N LEU A 30 -22.52 28.44 -8.63
CA LEU A 30 -23.50 27.53 -9.22
C LEU A 30 -22.83 26.16 -9.39
N ASN A 31 -23.48 25.10 -8.91
CA ASN A 31 -23.08 23.74 -9.23
C ASN A 31 -22.96 23.61 -10.76
N GLY A 32 -21.91 22.94 -11.22
CA GLY A 32 -21.82 22.54 -12.62
C GLY A 32 -23.05 21.72 -13.02
N GLU A 33 -23.41 21.77 -14.30
CA GLU A 33 -24.35 20.78 -14.84
C GLU A 33 -23.72 19.39 -14.70
N PRO A 34 -24.46 18.36 -14.22
CA PRO A 34 -23.97 16.99 -14.24
C PRO A 34 -23.46 16.67 -15.65
N GLY A 35 -22.23 16.17 -15.75
CA GLY A 35 -21.78 15.53 -16.98
C GLY A 35 -22.74 14.40 -17.33
N ALA A 36 -22.82 14.03 -18.60
CA ALA A 36 -23.33 12.69 -18.89
C ALA A 36 -22.33 11.72 -18.28
N ASP A 37 -22.79 10.80 -17.43
CA ASP A 37 -21.94 9.75 -16.88
C ASP A 37 -21.17 9.09 -18.02
N ALA A 38 -19.88 8.86 -17.82
CA ALA A 38 -19.12 8.02 -18.73
C ALA A 38 -19.86 6.68 -18.82
N VAL A 39 -20.06 6.17 -20.04
CA VAL A 39 -20.65 4.85 -20.22
C VAL A 39 -19.61 3.84 -19.75
N SER A 40 -19.73 3.42 -18.48
CA SER A 40 -18.88 2.36 -17.93
C SER A 40 -19.17 1.06 -18.65
N SER A 41 -18.12 0.36 -19.07
CA SER A 41 -18.27 -0.95 -19.71
C SER A 41 -18.63 -2.07 -18.72
N ILE A 42 -18.49 -1.82 -17.42
CA ILE A 42 -18.81 -2.76 -16.35
C ILE A 42 -19.51 -2.11 -15.15
N THR A 43 -20.13 -2.91 -14.30
CA THR A 43 -20.69 -2.50 -13.02
C THR A 43 -20.34 -3.52 -11.95
N LEU A 44 -19.97 -3.05 -10.76
CA LEU A 44 -19.67 -3.89 -9.60
C LEU A 44 -20.80 -3.74 -8.59
N ASN A 45 -21.36 -4.87 -8.12
CA ASN A 45 -22.42 -4.86 -7.12
C ASN A 45 -22.06 -5.80 -5.95
N PRO A 46 -22.15 -5.37 -4.69
CA PRO A 46 -21.96 -6.25 -3.55
C PRO A 46 -23.04 -7.32 -3.49
N VAL A 47 -22.65 -8.59 -3.50
CA VAL A 47 -23.56 -9.76 -3.42
C VAL A 47 -23.27 -10.64 -2.20
N GLY A 48 -22.07 -10.53 -1.63
CA GLY A 48 -21.65 -11.27 -0.45
C GLY A 48 -20.88 -10.41 0.52
N ARG A 49 -21.07 -10.62 1.83
CA ARG A 49 -20.26 -9.99 2.87
C ARG A 49 -20.11 -10.89 4.09
N ALA A 50 -18.88 -10.96 4.61
CA ALA A 50 -18.53 -11.53 5.90
C ALA A 50 -17.84 -10.48 6.76
N VAL A 51 -17.99 -10.57 8.08
CA VAL A 51 -17.21 -9.80 9.05
C VAL A 51 -16.56 -10.82 9.98
N LEU A 52 -15.25 -10.71 10.12
CA LEU A 52 -14.43 -11.54 11.00
C LEU A 52 -14.36 -10.83 12.36
N ASN A 53 -13.20 -10.29 12.72
CA ASN A 53 -13.00 -9.36 13.83
C ASN A 53 -12.32 -8.10 13.28
N PRO A 54 -12.60 -6.90 13.82
CA PRO A 54 -11.83 -5.70 13.46
C PRO A 54 -10.36 -5.85 13.85
N ASP A 55 -9.50 -5.07 13.20
CA ASP A 55 -8.06 -4.96 13.45
C ASP A 55 -7.29 -6.27 13.17
N GLY A 56 -6.75 -6.41 11.96
CA GLY A 56 -5.86 -7.51 11.58
C GLY A 56 -6.59 -8.80 11.14
N ALA A 57 -7.76 -8.67 10.51
CA ALA A 57 -8.44 -9.80 9.89
C ALA A 57 -8.93 -9.47 8.48
N ALA A 58 -9.00 -10.49 7.62
CA ALA A 58 -9.23 -10.34 6.19
C ALA A 58 -8.12 -9.55 5.45
N GLU A 59 -6.90 -9.55 6.00
CA GLU A 59 -5.70 -8.96 5.41
C GLU A 59 -5.44 -9.59 4.04
N ILE A 60 -5.05 -10.88 3.98
CA ILE A 60 -4.79 -11.58 2.72
C ILE A 60 -5.88 -12.61 2.39
N LEU A 61 -6.44 -12.50 1.18
CA LEU A 61 -7.45 -13.40 0.66
C LEU A 61 -6.92 -14.39 -0.37
N GLN A 62 -7.54 -15.57 -0.43
CA GLN A 62 -7.41 -16.52 -1.53
C GLN A 62 -8.73 -17.20 -1.87
N TYR A 63 -8.86 -17.65 -3.11
CA TYR A 63 -10.06 -18.35 -3.59
C TYR A 63 -9.75 -19.74 -4.12
N HIS A 64 -10.37 -20.75 -3.52
CA HIS A 64 -10.28 -22.11 -4.01
C HIS A 64 -11.49 -22.47 -4.88
N ALA A 65 -11.30 -22.43 -6.19
CA ALA A 65 -12.36 -22.60 -7.19
C ALA A 65 -13.12 -23.93 -7.11
N ALA A 66 -12.45 -25.03 -6.76
CA ALA A 66 -13.09 -26.35 -6.78
C ALA A 66 -14.14 -26.52 -5.67
N THR A 67 -13.98 -25.87 -4.52
CA THR A 67 -14.97 -25.86 -3.42
C THR A 67 -15.71 -24.55 -3.28
N GLN A 68 -15.31 -23.52 -4.04
CA GLN A 68 -15.83 -22.16 -3.95
C GLN A 68 -15.69 -21.59 -2.54
N THR A 69 -14.54 -21.86 -1.92
CA THR A 69 -14.20 -21.40 -0.57
C THR A 69 -13.26 -20.22 -0.66
N ILE A 70 -13.57 -19.16 0.05
CA ILE A 70 -12.68 -18.02 0.27
C ILE A 70 -11.90 -18.32 1.56
N TYR A 71 -10.58 -18.17 1.49
CA TYR A 71 -9.69 -18.25 2.64
C TYR A 71 -9.21 -16.83 2.95
N ALA A 72 -9.19 -16.47 4.23
CA ALA A 72 -8.74 -15.17 4.69
C ALA A 72 -7.79 -15.34 5.88
N ILE A 73 -6.69 -14.60 5.89
CA ILE A 73 -5.83 -14.49 7.08
C ILE A 73 -6.57 -13.71 8.17
N ASN A 74 -6.39 -14.16 9.41
CA ASN A 74 -6.76 -13.44 10.62
C ASN A 74 -5.54 -13.53 11.56
N SER A 75 -4.67 -12.52 11.46
CA SER A 75 -3.42 -12.43 12.22
C SER A 75 -3.72 -12.29 13.71
N SER A 76 -4.77 -11.54 14.06
CA SER A 76 -5.28 -11.34 15.43
C SER A 76 -5.56 -12.63 16.21
N ASP A 77 -6.10 -13.68 15.57
CA ASP A 77 -6.38 -14.98 16.20
C ASP A 77 -5.41 -16.10 15.79
N ALA A 78 -4.43 -15.82 14.93
CA ALA A 78 -3.56 -16.81 14.28
C ALA A 78 -4.36 -17.94 13.60
N THR A 79 -5.35 -17.57 12.79
CA THR A 79 -6.21 -18.51 12.05
C THR A 79 -6.23 -18.21 10.55
N VAL A 80 -6.64 -19.22 9.79
CA VAL A 80 -7.15 -19.01 8.42
C VAL A 80 -8.66 -19.18 8.47
N GLU A 81 -9.39 -18.13 8.16
CA GLU A 81 -10.85 -18.16 8.11
C GLU A 81 -11.35 -18.77 6.79
N MET A 82 -12.16 -19.82 6.89
CA MET A 82 -12.76 -20.50 5.74
C MET A 82 -14.19 -20.05 5.55
N ILE A 83 -14.48 -19.45 4.41
CA ILE A 83 -15.77 -18.83 4.09
C ILE A 83 -16.36 -19.54 2.87
N ASP A 84 -17.46 -20.27 3.07
CA ASP A 84 -18.14 -21.00 1.99
C ASP A 84 -18.98 -20.04 1.13
N ALA A 85 -18.51 -19.77 -0.10
CA ALA A 85 -19.21 -18.95 -1.08
C ALA A 85 -20.01 -19.79 -2.09
N SER A 86 -20.07 -21.11 -1.96
CA SER A 86 -20.73 -21.99 -2.95
C SER A 86 -22.24 -21.77 -3.09
N SER A 87 -22.86 -21.16 -2.07
CA SER A 87 -24.29 -20.82 -2.04
C SER A 87 -24.60 -19.37 -2.46
N LEU A 88 -23.58 -18.59 -2.79
CA LEU A 88 -23.72 -17.20 -3.20
C LEU A 88 -24.56 -17.09 -4.48
N SER A 89 -25.38 -16.04 -4.57
CA SER A 89 -26.22 -15.75 -5.73
C SER A 89 -25.99 -14.32 -6.21
N SER A 90 -26.44 -13.99 -7.43
CA SER A 90 -26.39 -12.62 -7.97
C SER A 90 -27.38 -11.63 -7.31
N GLU A 91 -28.03 -12.01 -6.21
CA GLU A 91 -28.86 -11.09 -5.45
C GLU A 91 -27.97 -10.09 -4.70
N GLN A 92 -28.16 -8.80 -4.99
CA GLN A 92 -27.40 -7.74 -4.35
C GLN A 92 -27.77 -7.63 -2.87
N LEU A 93 -26.79 -7.29 -2.04
CA LEU A 93 -27.04 -6.94 -0.65
C LEU A 93 -27.93 -5.70 -0.56
N SER A 94 -28.84 -5.69 0.39
CA SER A 94 -29.82 -4.59 0.55
C SER A 94 -29.22 -3.40 1.30
N ALA A 95 -28.31 -3.67 2.23
CA ALA A 95 -27.53 -2.72 3.00
C ALA A 95 -26.06 -3.18 2.99
N PRO A 96 -25.31 -2.98 1.90
CA PRO A 96 -24.01 -3.61 1.68
C PRO A 96 -22.94 -3.26 2.72
N THR A 97 -23.08 -2.14 3.44
CA THR A 97 -22.16 -1.75 4.53
C THR A 97 -22.40 -2.50 5.85
N SER A 98 -23.56 -3.16 6.01
CA SER A 98 -23.97 -3.77 7.29
C SER A 98 -24.56 -5.18 7.18
N ASP A 99 -25.07 -5.57 6.01
CA ASP A 99 -25.54 -6.92 5.75
C ASP A 99 -24.39 -7.92 5.88
N THR A 100 -24.71 -9.13 6.35
CA THR A 100 -23.77 -10.25 6.41
C THR A 100 -24.53 -11.51 6.01
N ASN A 101 -24.13 -12.12 4.89
CA ASN A 101 -24.75 -13.34 4.34
C ASN A 101 -23.75 -14.48 4.14
N LEU A 102 -22.47 -14.24 4.42
CA LEU A 102 -21.41 -15.23 4.48
C LEU A 102 -20.99 -15.46 5.93
N SER A 103 -20.39 -16.61 6.22
CA SER A 103 -19.93 -16.95 7.57
C SER A 103 -18.58 -17.65 7.48
N ALA A 104 -17.70 -17.31 8.42
CA ALA A 104 -16.38 -17.88 8.53
C ALA A 104 -16.35 -19.07 9.50
N THR A 105 -15.45 -20.01 9.22
CA THR A 105 -15.08 -21.08 10.14
C THR A 105 -13.56 -21.12 10.27
N PRO A 106 -12.99 -21.00 11.48
CA PRO A 106 -11.56 -20.90 11.64
C PRO A 106 -10.88 -22.25 11.40
N LEU A 107 -9.79 -22.22 10.64
CA LEU A 107 -8.75 -23.24 10.63
C LEU A 107 -7.62 -22.77 11.57
N THR A 108 -7.46 -23.45 12.69
CA THR A 108 -6.39 -23.15 13.65
C THR A 108 -5.02 -23.51 13.06
N LEU A 109 -4.11 -22.54 13.07
CA LEU A 109 -2.72 -22.73 12.66
C LEU A 109 -1.89 -23.37 13.79
N PRO A 110 -0.78 -24.07 13.47
CA PRO A 110 0.14 -24.55 14.49
C PRO A 110 0.77 -23.38 15.25
N THR A 111 1.05 -23.57 16.54
CA THR A 111 1.75 -22.56 17.37
C THR A 111 3.27 -22.78 17.40
N GLU A 112 3.74 -23.90 16.84
CA GLU A 112 5.17 -24.22 16.74
C GLU A 112 5.48 -25.01 15.46
N ALA A 113 6.65 -24.77 14.88
CA ALA A 113 7.21 -25.58 13.80
C ALA A 113 8.70 -25.83 14.06
N ASN A 114 9.13 -27.09 13.95
CA ASN A 114 10.53 -27.49 14.17
C ASN A 114 11.16 -27.01 15.50
N GLY A 115 10.34 -26.77 16.53
CA GLY A 115 10.79 -26.27 17.84
C GLY A 115 10.95 -24.75 17.93
N VAL A 116 10.52 -24.02 16.91
CA VAL A 116 10.39 -22.55 16.89
C VAL A 116 8.92 -22.21 17.13
N ALA A 117 8.67 -21.28 18.05
CA ALA A 117 7.33 -20.73 18.27
C ALA A 117 6.95 -19.83 17.10
N LEU A 118 5.70 -19.93 16.65
CA LEU A 118 5.17 -19.19 15.52
C LEU A 118 4.42 -17.94 15.99
N GLY A 119 4.57 -16.84 15.26
CA GLY A 119 3.88 -15.57 15.46
C GLY A 119 2.65 -15.43 14.56
N GLY A 120 2.48 -14.25 13.95
CA GLY A 120 1.42 -13.93 12.99
C GLY A 120 1.52 -14.74 11.69
N ALA A 121 0.38 -14.97 11.05
CA ALA A 121 0.33 -15.45 9.67
C ALA A 121 0.17 -14.22 8.77
N ASN A 122 1.07 -14.04 7.81
CA ASN A 122 1.14 -12.80 7.03
C ASN A 122 0.50 -13.01 5.65
N SER A 123 0.62 -14.20 5.06
CA SER A 123 0.09 -14.46 3.72
C SER A 123 -0.36 -15.89 3.50
N ILE A 124 -1.18 -16.06 2.47
CA ILE A 124 -1.76 -17.34 2.06
C ILE A 124 -1.80 -17.44 0.54
N ALA A 125 -1.50 -18.63 0.03
CA ALA A 125 -1.65 -18.99 -1.37
C ALA A 125 -2.35 -20.35 -1.52
N VAL A 126 -3.16 -20.50 -2.57
CA VAL A 126 -3.82 -21.78 -2.90
C VAL A 126 -3.51 -22.20 -4.33
N HIS A 127 -3.24 -23.48 -4.54
CA HIS A 127 -3.10 -24.06 -5.88
C HIS A 127 -3.57 -25.51 -5.89
N ASN A 128 -4.61 -25.79 -6.67
CA ASN A 128 -5.29 -27.08 -6.67
C ASN A 128 -5.63 -27.54 -5.24
N ASP A 129 -5.16 -28.72 -4.82
CA ASP A 129 -5.45 -29.28 -3.49
C ASP A 129 -4.57 -28.70 -2.37
N LEU A 130 -3.63 -27.81 -2.67
CA LEU A 130 -2.65 -27.29 -1.73
C LEU A 130 -2.98 -25.88 -1.28
N MET A 131 -2.63 -25.61 -0.03
CA MET A 131 -2.58 -24.29 0.56
C MET A 131 -1.22 -24.11 1.24
N ALA A 132 -0.63 -22.94 1.05
CA ALA A 132 0.61 -22.51 1.69
C ALA A 132 0.29 -21.27 2.52
N VAL A 133 0.67 -21.28 3.80
CA VAL A 133 0.48 -20.15 4.72
C VAL A 133 1.86 -19.69 5.17
N ALA A 134 2.20 -18.43 4.95
CA ALA A 134 3.42 -17.80 5.45
C ALA A 134 3.19 -17.37 6.89
N ILE A 135 4.07 -17.81 7.80
CA ILE A 135 3.96 -17.53 9.23
C ILE A 135 5.34 -17.15 9.75
N GLU A 136 5.42 -16.01 10.41
CA GLU A 136 6.64 -15.54 11.06
C GLU A 136 6.99 -16.36 12.31
N ALA A 137 8.22 -16.19 12.78
CA ALA A 137 8.57 -16.69 14.10
C ALA A 137 8.22 -15.65 15.17
N ASP A 138 7.69 -16.09 16.31
CA ASP A 138 7.34 -15.23 17.45
C ASP A 138 8.53 -14.40 17.96
N ALA A 139 9.74 -14.96 17.83
CA ALA A 139 10.96 -14.21 18.09
C ALA A 139 11.60 -13.78 16.77
N GLN A 140 11.65 -12.47 16.55
CA GLN A 140 12.18 -11.83 15.34
C GLN A 140 13.60 -12.28 14.94
N ALA A 141 14.43 -12.77 15.87
CA ALA A 141 15.76 -13.30 15.53
C ALA A 141 15.73 -14.65 14.78
N ASN A 142 14.57 -15.31 14.68
CA ASN A 142 14.42 -16.61 14.05
C ASN A 142 13.76 -16.51 12.68
N ASN A 143 14.04 -17.48 11.82
CA ASN A 143 13.35 -17.60 10.54
C ASN A 143 11.91 -18.08 10.72
N GLY A 144 11.04 -17.64 9.80
CA GLY A 144 9.67 -18.10 9.69
C GLY A 144 9.50 -19.38 8.86
N PHE A 145 8.26 -19.73 8.60
CA PHE A 145 7.87 -20.98 7.98
C PHE A 145 6.75 -20.82 6.96
N ILE A 146 6.79 -21.66 5.91
CA ILE A 146 5.60 -21.96 5.13
C ILE A 146 4.94 -23.22 5.69
N ILE A 147 3.71 -23.08 6.16
CA ILE A 147 2.85 -24.18 6.60
C ILE A 147 1.98 -24.63 5.44
N PHE A 148 2.18 -25.88 5.03
CA PHE A 148 1.40 -26.50 3.97
C PHE A 148 0.22 -27.29 4.50
N TYR A 149 -0.90 -27.17 3.81
CA TYR A 149 -2.09 -28.00 3.97
C TYR A 149 -2.47 -28.64 2.65
N ASN A 150 -3.12 -29.80 2.70
CA ASN A 150 -3.82 -30.41 1.57
C ASN A 150 -5.28 -30.73 1.90
N GLY A 151 -6.01 -31.39 1.01
CA GLY A 151 -7.41 -31.78 1.26
C GLY A 151 -8.41 -30.63 1.07
N LEU A 152 -7.99 -29.55 0.40
CA LEU A 152 -8.86 -28.44 0.03
C LEU A 152 -10.03 -28.92 -0.85
N ASN A 153 -9.79 -29.83 -1.79
CA ASN A 153 -10.86 -30.40 -2.64
C ASN A 153 -11.90 -31.21 -1.86
N ALA A 154 -11.54 -31.71 -0.67
CA ALA A 154 -12.48 -32.37 0.22
C ALA A 154 -13.22 -31.38 1.14
N GLY A 155 -12.90 -30.09 1.07
CA GLY A 155 -13.42 -29.04 1.97
C GLY A 155 -12.93 -29.20 3.40
N THR A 156 -11.82 -29.90 3.63
CA THR A 156 -11.27 -30.13 4.97
C THR A 156 -9.74 -30.05 4.88
N PRO A 157 -9.16 -28.85 4.97
CA PRO A 157 -7.72 -28.69 4.98
C PRO A 157 -7.07 -29.51 6.11
N VAL A 158 -6.00 -30.23 5.79
CA VAL A 158 -5.22 -31.03 6.73
C VAL A 158 -3.76 -30.62 6.63
N PHE A 159 -3.14 -30.35 7.78
CA PHE A 159 -1.71 -30.04 7.87
C PHE A 159 -0.89 -31.13 7.17
N LEU A 160 0.03 -30.70 6.31
CA LEU A 160 0.90 -31.56 5.51
C LEU A 160 2.35 -31.48 6.01
N SER A 161 2.93 -30.28 6.06
CA SER A 161 4.32 -30.05 6.41
C SER A 161 4.59 -28.59 6.77
N ALA A 162 5.69 -28.34 7.47
CA ALA A 162 6.24 -27.00 7.68
C ALA A 162 7.63 -26.94 7.03
N VAL A 163 7.92 -25.88 6.28
CA VAL A 163 9.22 -25.64 5.62
C VAL A 163 9.78 -24.32 6.13
N GLU A 164 10.95 -24.37 6.76
CA GLU A 164 11.66 -23.16 7.20
C GLU A 164 12.12 -22.35 5.99
N VAL A 165 11.93 -21.04 6.05
CA VAL A 165 12.29 -20.06 5.00
C VAL A 165 13.17 -18.95 5.59
N GLY A 166 13.06 -17.71 5.10
CA GLY A 166 13.79 -16.56 5.65
C GLY A 166 13.10 -15.94 6.86
N ASN A 167 13.61 -14.79 7.28
CA ASN A 167 13.05 -14.00 8.37
C ASN A 167 11.83 -13.21 7.88
N LEU A 168 10.76 -13.15 8.68
CA LEU A 168 9.52 -12.46 8.36
C LEU A 168 8.98 -12.79 6.95
N PRO A 169 8.51 -14.05 6.72
CA PRO A 169 7.94 -14.45 5.45
C PRO A 169 6.61 -13.72 5.25
N ASP A 170 6.69 -12.61 4.51
CA ASP A 170 5.59 -11.69 4.36
C ASP A 170 4.60 -12.21 3.31
N MET A 171 5.03 -12.37 2.05
CA MET A 171 4.17 -12.87 0.98
C MET A 171 4.54 -14.28 0.50
N VAL A 172 3.52 -15.09 0.17
CA VAL A 172 3.69 -16.40 -0.49
C VAL A 172 2.83 -16.52 -1.75
N THR A 173 3.37 -17.12 -2.81
CA THR A 173 2.61 -17.43 -4.04
C THR A 173 3.08 -18.72 -4.72
N PHE A 174 2.24 -19.29 -5.58
CA PHE A 174 2.60 -20.41 -6.44
C PHE A 174 2.99 -19.93 -7.84
N THR A 175 3.92 -20.62 -8.50
CA THR A 175 4.03 -20.48 -9.96
C THR A 175 2.73 -20.93 -10.62
N PRO A 176 2.36 -20.40 -11.81
CA PRO A 176 1.10 -20.76 -12.47
C PRO A 176 0.87 -22.27 -12.66
N ASP A 177 1.94 -23.03 -12.93
CA ASP A 177 1.88 -24.49 -13.05
C ASP A 177 1.86 -25.25 -11.71
N GLY A 178 2.01 -24.55 -10.59
CA GLY A 178 2.07 -25.10 -9.23
C GLY A 178 3.35 -25.88 -8.94
N SER A 179 4.37 -25.79 -9.79
CA SER A 179 5.63 -26.54 -9.61
C SER A 179 6.56 -25.92 -8.57
N LYS A 180 6.35 -24.66 -8.19
CA LYS A 180 7.12 -23.97 -7.16
C LYS A 180 6.21 -23.07 -6.31
N VAL A 181 6.65 -22.86 -5.08
CA VAL A 181 6.18 -21.83 -4.17
C VAL A 181 7.31 -20.83 -3.99
N ILE A 182 6.99 -19.54 -4.15
CA ILE A 182 7.92 -18.42 -3.98
C ILE A 182 7.48 -17.63 -2.76
N VAL A 183 8.43 -17.23 -1.94
CA VAL A 183 8.19 -16.51 -0.69
C VAL A 183 9.10 -15.29 -0.64
N ALA A 184 8.53 -14.13 -0.37
CA ALA A 184 9.24 -12.93 -0.01
C ALA A 184 9.41 -12.95 1.50
N ASN A 185 10.65 -12.83 1.97
CA ASN A 185 10.94 -12.77 3.40
C ASN A 185 11.60 -11.42 3.62
N GLU A 186 10.85 -10.53 4.24
CA GLU A 186 11.09 -9.10 4.31
C GLU A 186 12.38 -8.80 5.07
N GLY A 187 12.50 -9.38 6.28
CA GLY A 187 13.72 -9.32 7.07
C GLY A 187 13.92 -8.00 7.83
N GLU A 188 12.83 -7.37 8.26
CA GLU A 188 12.85 -6.10 8.98
C GLU A 188 13.68 -6.09 10.28
N PRO A 189 14.27 -4.93 10.64
CA PRO A 189 14.94 -4.75 11.92
C PRO A 189 13.99 -4.79 13.12
N SER A 190 14.55 -5.09 14.29
CA SER A 190 13.87 -4.82 15.56
C SER A 190 13.60 -3.32 15.68
N GLY A 191 12.58 -2.95 16.45
CA GLY A 191 12.27 -1.55 16.72
C GLY A 191 13.44 -0.70 17.21
N ASP A 192 14.44 -1.32 17.86
CA ASP A 192 15.67 -0.69 18.32
C ASP A 192 16.92 -1.00 17.47
N TYR A 193 16.75 -1.59 16.29
CA TYR A 193 17.80 -2.00 15.35
C TYR A 193 18.90 -2.91 15.95
N SER A 194 18.64 -3.54 17.10
CA SER A 194 19.59 -4.45 17.74
C SER A 194 19.66 -5.81 17.04
N ASN A 195 18.61 -6.17 16.30
CA ASN A 195 18.56 -7.26 15.35
C ASN A 195 18.10 -6.68 14.01
N ASP A 196 18.83 -6.96 12.94
CA ASP A 196 18.55 -6.44 11.59
C ASP A 196 18.84 -7.60 10.63
N PRO A 197 17.89 -8.52 10.44
CA PRO A 197 18.02 -9.66 9.53
C PRO A 197 18.27 -9.23 8.08
N GLU A 198 18.72 -10.15 7.24
CA GLU A 198 18.77 -9.89 5.79
C GLU A 198 17.44 -10.31 5.16
N GLY A 199 16.87 -9.46 4.32
CA GLY A 199 15.78 -9.83 3.43
C GLY A 199 16.21 -10.92 2.44
N THR A 200 15.29 -11.83 2.10
CA THR A 200 15.58 -12.97 1.22
C THR A 200 14.36 -13.41 0.41
N ILE A 201 14.60 -14.16 -0.67
CA ILE A 201 13.54 -14.84 -1.43
C ILE A 201 13.71 -16.35 -1.28
N ALA A 202 12.64 -17.07 -0.95
CA ALA A 202 12.67 -18.52 -0.81
C ALA A 202 11.93 -19.21 -1.95
N VAL A 203 12.50 -20.30 -2.47
CA VAL A 203 11.89 -21.13 -3.52
C VAL A 203 11.73 -22.57 -3.03
N ILE A 204 10.49 -23.05 -2.95
CA ILE A 204 10.16 -24.42 -2.54
C ILE A 204 9.60 -25.16 -3.76
N SER A 205 10.25 -26.24 -4.17
CA SER A 205 9.75 -27.07 -5.27
C SER A 205 8.53 -27.89 -4.84
N VAL A 206 7.57 -28.08 -5.76
CA VAL A 206 6.41 -28.95 -5.58
C VAL A 206 6.43 -30.01 -6.68
N THR A 207 6.43 -31.27 -6.31
CA THR A 207 6.41 -32.40 -7.26
C THR A 207 5.21 -33.27 -6.98
N ASP A 208 4.35 -33.47 -7.99
CA ASP A 208 3.13 -34.27 -7.89
C ASP A 208 2.25 -33.88 -6.68
N GLY A 209 2.09 -32.57 -6.44
CA GLY A 209 1.30 -32.04 -5.32
C GLY A 209 1.96 -32.23 -3.95
N THR A 210 3.26 -32.56 -3.89
CA THR A 210 4.03 -32.68 -2.65
C THR A 210 5.10 -31.59 -2.60
N PRO A 211 5.02 -30.65 -1.65
CA PRO A 211 6.08 -29.68 -1.40
C PRO A 211 7.39 -30.35 -0.95
N ALA A 212 8.52 -29.77 -1.34
CA ALA A 212 9.83 -30.16 -0.85
C ALA A 212 9.96 -29.84 0.65
N THR A 213 10.83 -30.57 1.36
CA THR A 213 11.03 -30.41 2.81
C THR A 213 12.00 -29.29 3.18
N SER A 214 12.47 -28.51 2.20
CA SER A 214 13.43 -27.42 2.37
C SER A 214 13.27 -26.41 1.24
N ALA A 215 13.48 -25.13 1.55
CA ALA A 215 13.55 -24.08 0.55
C ALA A 215 14.98 -23.89 0.01
N THR A 216 15.07 -23.32 -1.19
CA THR A 216 16.30 -22.67 -1.68
C THR A 216 16.19 -21.19 -1.34
N ILE A 217 17.15 -20.67 -0.58
CA ILE A 217 17.20 -19.25 -0.20
C ILE A 217 18.07 -18.48 -1.20
N ILE A 218 17.53 -17.37 -1.69
CA ILE A 218 18.18 -16.40 -2.55
C ILE A 218 18.40 -15.16 -1.68
N ASP A 219 19.67 -14.84 -1.43
CA ASP A 219 20.09 -13.68 -0.63
C ASP A 219 20.54 -12.52 -1.51
N PHE A 220 20.65 -11.33 -0.90
CA PHE A 220 21.14 -10.12 -1.56
C PHE A 220 22.59 -9.78 -1.23
N THR A 221 23.34 -10.68 -0.58
CA THR A 221 24.70 -10.39 -0.10
C THR A 221 25.67 -10.04 -1.22
N SER A 222 25.41 -10.49 -2.44
CA SER A 222 26.20 -10.15 -3.62
C SER A 222 26.11 -8.67 -4.02
N PHE A 223 25.10 -7.94 -3.55
CA PHE A 223 24.92 -6.50 -3.74
C PHE A 223 25.56 -5.66 -2.63
N ASN A 224 26.09 -6.28 -1.57
CA ASN A 224 26.79 -5.55 -0.51
C ASN A 224 27.98 -4.75 -1.07
N GLY A 225 27.97 -3.45 -0.82
CA GLY A 225 28.94 -2.50 -1.38
C GLY A 225 28.55 -1.89 -2.73
N MET A 226 27.34 -2.16 -3.24
CA MET A 226 26.82 -1.60 -4.50
C MET A 226 25.79 -0.47 -4.31
N GLN A 227 25.57 0.02 -3.08
CA GLN A 227 24.56 1.03 -2.77
C GLN A 227 24.60 2.22 -3.74
N SER A 228 25.74 2.91 -3.88
CA SER A 228 25.86 4.05 -4.79
C SER A 228 25.63 3.72 -6.27
N GLU A 229 25.88 2.47 -6.70
CA GLU A 229 25.58 2.05 -8.08
C GLU A 229 24.08 1.78 -8.29
N LEU A 230 23.38 1.35 -7.24
CA LEU A 230 21.94 1.11 -7.22
C LEU A 230 21.16 2.42 -7.07
N GLU A 231 21.59 3.34 -6.20
CA GLU A 231 21.06 4.71 -6.10
C GLU A 231 21.16 5.46 -7.43
N ALA A 232 22.29 5.31 -8.14
CA ALA A 232 22.47 5.91 -9.47
C ALA A 232 21.52 5.33 -10.54
N LYS A 233 20.87 4.19 -10.27
CA LYS A 233 19.82 3.59 -11.10
C LYS A 233 18.41 3.94 -10.60
N GLY A 234 18.29 4.73 -9.55
CA GLY A 234 17.03 5.25 -9.04
C GLY A 234 16.53 4.57 -7.78
N LEU A 235 17.26 3.62 -7.16
CA LEU A 235 16.85 3.02 -5.88
C LEU A 235 16.95 4.01 -4.72
N HIS A 236 16.08 3.81 -3.74
CA HIS A 236 16.08 4.44 -2.42
C HIS A 236 16.69 3.48 -1.38
N PHE A 237 17.44 4.01 -0.39
CA PHE A 237 18.05 3.22 0.69
C PHE A 237 17.86 3.94 2.02
N PRO A 238 16.68 3.77 2.67
CA PRO A 238 16.33 4.52 3.88
C PRO A 238 16.91 3.93 5.17
N ASN A 239 18.16 3.46 5.21
CA ASN A 239 18.72 2.90 6.45
C ASN A 239 19.37 3.96 7.36
N PRO A 240 19.31 3.80 8.71
CA PRO A 240 19.93 4.72 9.65
C PRO A 240 21.41 4.43 9.93
N SER A 241 22.17 3.84 9.00
CA SER A 241 23.56 3.47 9.27
C SER A 241 24.39 4.67 9.73
N GLY A 242 25.10 4.48 10.85
CA GLY A 242 25.87 5.53 11.52
C GLY A 242 25.14 6.19 12.69
N ARG A 243 23.82 6.04 12.82
CA ARG A 243 23.07 6.45 14.01
C ARG A 243 23.50 5.61 15.21
N THR A 244 23.44 6.19 16.42
CA THR A 244 23.71 5.46 17.66
C THR A 244 22.43 5.32 18.46
N LEU A 245 22.00 4.07 18.69
CA LEU A 245 20.85 3.74 19.53
C LEU A 245 21.28 2.76 20.64
N ASN A 246 20.82 2.96 21.86
CA ASN A 246 21.20 2.15 23.03
C ASN A 246 22.73 2.02 23.22
N GLY A 247 23.47 3.04 22.80
CA GLY A 247 24.94 3.05 22.82
C GLY A 247 25.62 2.17 21.77
N GLN A 248 24.87 1.63 20.81
CA GLN A 248 25.36 0.85 19.67
C GLN A 248 25.21 1.66 18.38
N VAL A 249 26.23 1.62 17.52
CA VAL A 249 26.17 2.26 16.20
C VAL A 249 25.49 1.31 15.23
N ILE A 250 24.40 1.74 14.61
CA ILE A 250 23.67 0.97 13.60
C ILE A 250 24.56 0.85 12.36
N THR A 251 24.70 -0.37 11.86
CA THR A 251 25.44 -0.67 10.64
C THR A 251 24.58 -1.58 9.79
N THR A 252 24.03 -1.04 8.71
CA THR A 252 23.13 -1.75 7.81
C THR A 252 23.86 -1.98 6.49
N THR A 253 23.75 -3.19 5.97
CA THR A 253 24.26 -3.57 4.65
C THR A 253 23.16 -3.43 3.60
N VAL A 254 23.53 -3.42 2.32
CA VAL A 254 22.54 -3.41 1.22
C VAL A 254 21.59 -4.60 1.34
N ALA A 255 22.08 -5.77 1.75
CA ALA A 255 21.24 -6.96 1.89
C ALA A 255 20.23 -6.89 3.05
N GLN A 256 20.49 -6.08 4.06
CA GLN A 256 19.56 -5.82 5.17
C GLN A 256 18.53 -4.76 4.78
N ASP A 257 18.97 -3.72 4.04
CA ASP A 257 18.08 -2.64 3.59
C ASP A 257 17.10 -3.08 2.49
N LEU A 258 17.42 -4.14 1.74
CA LEU A 258 16.53 -4.68 0.70
C LEU A 258 15.51 -5.62 1.33
N GLU A 259 14.27 -5.14 1.47
CA GLU A 259 13.14 -5.81 2.14
C GLU A 259 12.10 -6.29 1.08
N PRO A 260 12.05 -7.59 0.76
CA PRO A 260 11.08 -8.15 -0.19
C PRO A 260 9.69 -8.28 0.41
N GLU A 261 8.68 -7.82 -0.33
CA GLU A 261 7.31 -7.73 0.17
C GLU A 261 6.34 -8.56 -0.72
N TYR A 262 5.85 -8.04 -1.85
CA TYR A 262 4.92 -8.75 -2.73
C TYR A 262 5.56 -9.43 -3.96
N ILE A 263 4.93 -10.52 -4.43
CA ILE A 263 5.42 -11.31 -5.58
C ILE A 263 4.35 -11.52 -6.66
N THR A 264 4.73 -11.29 -7.92
CA THR A 264 4.05 -11.91 -9.07
C THR A 264 5.00 -12.84 -9.82
N ALA A 265 4.50 -14.00 -10.25
CA ALA A 265 5.34 -15.02 -10.87
C ALA A 265 4.73 -15.61 -12.14
N SER A 266 5.61 -15.84 -13.12
CA SER A 266 5.42 -16.82 -14.19
C SER A 266 6.11 -18.13 -13.82
N ASN A 267 6.14 -19.12 -14.73
CA ASN A 267 6.89 -20.35 -14.46
C ASN A 267 8.42 -20.17 -14.53
N ASP A 268 8.87 -19.10 -15.19
CA ASP A 268 10.28 -18.84 -15.49
C ASP A 268 10.86 -17.64 -14.72
N MET A 269 10.02 -16.68 -14.33
CA MET A 269 10.42 -15.44 -13.66
C MET A 269 9.53 -15.17 -12.46
N ALA A 270 10.11 -14.71 -11.35
CA ALA A 270 9.40 -14.01 -10.28
C ALA A 270 9.84 -12.55 -10.23
N TYR A 271 8.89 -11.66 -9.98
CA TYR A 271 9.09 -10.23 -9.78
C TYR A 271 8.65 -9.91 -8.36
N VAL A 272 9.57 -9.39 -7.56
CA VAL A 272 9.37 -9.14 -6.14
C VAL A 272 9.54 -7.65 -5.86
N THR A 273 8.61 -7.04 -5.15
CA THR A 273 8.72 -5.64 -4.75
C THR A 273 9.73 -5.45 -3.63
N LEU A 274 10.30 -4.24 -3.58
CA LEU A 274 11.24 -3.76 -2.57
C LEU A 274 10.78 -2.34 -2.26
N GLN A 275 9.71 -2.23 -1.49
CA GLN A 275 8.81 -1.07 -1.49
C GLN A 275 9.52 0.18 -0.97
N GLU A 276 10.13 0.08 0.20
CA GLU A 276 10.94 1.09 0.88
C GLU A 276 12.10 1.53 -0.02
N ASN A 277 12.59 0.63 -0.89
CA ASN A 277 13.69 0.90 -1.81
C ASN A 277 13.25 1.45 -3.18
N ASN A 278 11.95 1.58 -3.44
CA ASN A 278 11.37 1.87 -4.76
C ASN A 278 11.76 0.84 -5.86
N GLY A 279 12.07 -0.39 -5.47
CA GLY A 279 12.76 -1.35 -6.33
C GLY A 279 11.93 -2.55 -6.76
N LEU A 280 12.49 -3.31 -7.69
CA LEU A 280 12.09 -4.71 -7.93
C LEU A 280 13.32 -5.63 -7.92
N ALA A 281 13.15 -6.81 -7.33
CA ALA A 281 14.02 -7.96 -7.53
C ALA A 281 13.43 -8.90 -8.60
N LEU A 282 14.16 -9.08 -9.69
CA LEU A 282 13.82 -9.99 -10.79
C LEU A 282 14.58 -11.30 -10.59
N VAL A 283 13.86 -12.39 -10.37
CA VAL A 283 14.42 -13.72 -10.14
C VAL A 283 14.15 -14.63 -11.34
N ASP A 284 15.21 -15.15 -11.95
CA ASP A 284 15.11 -16.23 -12.94
C ASP A 284 14.93 -17.57 -12.19
N LEU A 285 13.75 -18.18 -12.32
CA LEU A 285 13.39 -19.40 -11.59
C LEU A 285 14.03 -20.68 -12.16
N SER A 286 14.82 -20.57 -13.22
CA SER A 286 15.56 -21.69 -13.81
C SER A 286 16.93 -21.91 -13.14
N ASP A 287 17.58 -20.83 -12.68
CA ASP A 287 18.88 -20.87 -12.02
C ASP A 287 18.95 -20.09 -10.69
N ASN A 288 17.85 -19.44 -10.29
CA ASN A 288 17.69 -18.62 -9.10
C ASN A 288 18.62 -17.39 -9.06
N SER A 289 19.07 -16.89 -10.22
CA SER A 289 19.77 -15.62 -10.30
C SER A 289 18.83 -14.45 -10.07
N VAL A 290 19.34 -13.40 -9.41
CA VAL A 290 18.58 -12.21 -9.05
C VAL A 290 19.20 -10.95 -9.65
N GLN A 291 18.36 -10.05 -10.14
CA GLN A 291 18.71 -8.72 -10.60
C GLN A 291 17.87 -7.67 -9.86
N ILE A 292 18.52 -6.61 -9.37
CA ILE A 292 17.84 -5.46 -8.78
C ILE A 292 17.69 -4.34 -9.80
N ILE A 293 16.50 -3.74 -9.84
CA ILE A 293 16.18 -2.54 -10.63
C ILE A 293 15.50 -1.49 -9.75
N GLY A 294 15.80 -0.21 -10.02
CA GLY A 294 15.12 0.91 -9.37
C GLY A 294 14.04 1.45 -10.27
N LEU A 295 12.91 1.84 -9.70
CA LEU A 295 11.76 2.34 -10.45
C LEU A 295 11.81 3.87 -10.63
N GLY A 296 12.63 4.56 -9.84
CA GLY A 296 12.86 6.00 -9.95
C GLY A 296 11.69 6.82 -9.42
N TYR A 297 11.51 8.01 -10.00
CA TYR A 297 10.66 9.05 -9.41
C TYR A 297 9.76 9.73 -10.44
N LYS A 298 8.51 10.02 -10.04
CA LYS A 298 7.54 10.80 -10.79
C LYS A 298 7.75 12.30 -10.58
N ASP A 299 7.76 13.09 -11.65
CA ASP A 299 7.81 14.56 -11.60
C ASP A 299 6.39 15.13 -11.49
N TRP A 300 6.10 15.89 -10.43
CA TRP A 300 4.79 16.49 -10.17
C TRP A 300 4.58 17.87 -10.80
N SER A 301 5.60 18.46 -11.43
CA SER A 301 5.54 19.85 -11.94
C SER A 301 4.48 20.10 -13.02
N GLY A 302 3.97 19.05 -13.66
CA GLY A 302 2.95 19.11 -14.70
C GLY A 302 1.60 18.47 -14.33
N LEU A 303 1.46 17.97 -13.10
CA LEU A 303 0.31 17.23 -12.61
C LEU A 303 -0.37 17.99 -11.46
N ASN A 304 -1.62 17.66 -11.15
CA ASN A 304 -2.34 18.23 -10.01
C ASN A 304 -2.00 17.43 -8.76
N PHE A 305 -1.47 18.10 -7.75
CA PHE A 305 -1.11 17.49 -6.47
C PHE A 305 -1.80 18.25 -5.35
N ASP A 306 -2.48 17.51 -4.48
CA ASP A 306 -2.96 18.02 -3.22
C ASP A 306 -1.99 17.56 -2.13
N GLY A 307 -1.35 18.49 -1.44
CA GLY A 307 -0.28 18.20 -0.49
C GLY A 307 -0.51 18.84 0.87
N ASN A 308 -1.70 19.40 1.10
CA ASN A 308 -1.98 20.23 2.24
C ASN A 308 -3.27 19.77 2.90
N GLU A 309 -3.22 19.48 4.18
CA GLU A 309 -4.41 19.19 4.97
C GLU A 309 -5.05 20.53 5.40
N ASP A 310 -5.89 21.09 4.54
CA ASP A 310 -6.62 22.36 4.79
C ASP A 310 -8.14 22.21 4.83
N GLY A 311 -8.62 20.97 4.78
CA GLY A 311 -10.03 20.61 4.83
C GLY A 311 -10.76 20.89 3.52
N THR A 312 -10.05 21.13 2.42
CA THR A 312 -10.65 21.31 1.10
C THR A 312 -9.78 20.76 -0.04
N VAL A 313 -10.35 20.69 -1.23
CA VAL A 313 -9.62 20.25 -2.42
C VAL A 313 -8.75 21.41 -2.93
N SER A 314 -7.44 21.29 -2.76
CA SER A 314 -6.41 22.32 -2.91
C SER A 314 -5.29 21.90 -3.87
N PHE A 315 -5.67 21.45 -5.08
CA PHE A 315 -4.71 21.07 -6.12
C PHE A 315 -3.78 22.22 -6.58
N GLY A 316 -2.47 21.95 -6.53
CA GLY A 316 -1.41 22.76 -7.11
C GLY A 316 -0.52 21.97 -8.08
N GLN A 317 0.44 22.67 -8.70
CA GLN A 317 1.51 22.05 -9.49
C GLN A 317 2.84 22.55 -8.95
N TYR A 318 3.73 21.65 -8.58
CA TYR A 318 4.92 21.98 -7.78
C TYR A 318 6.20 21.62 -8.52
N ASP A 319 6.95 22.64 -8.97
CA ASP A 319 8.27 22.41 -9.56
C ASP A 319 9.28 22.05 -8.46
N GLY A 320 10.00 20.93 -8.64
CA GLY A 320 10.96 20.42 -7.66
C GLY A 320 10.38 19.46 -6.64
N LEU A 321 9.10 19.09 -6.77
CA LEU A 321 8.48 17.99 -6.06
C LEU A 321 8.47 16.73 -6.95
N TYR A 322 8.91 15.61 -6.37
CA TYR A 322 8.83 14.29 -6.99
C TYR A 322 8.12 13.30 -6.06
N GLY A 323 7.61 12.20 -6.58
CA GLY A 323 7.10 11.06 -5.79
C GLY A 323 7.88 9.79 -6.13
N ALA A 324 8.25 9.00 -5.13
CA ALA A 324 8.93 7.73 -5.35
C ALA A 324 7.93 6.64 -5.78
N TYR A 325 8.27 5.86 -6.81
CA TYR A 325 7.49 4.68 -7.17
C TYR A 325 7.79 3.55 -6.17
N MET A 326 7.07 3.54 -5.05
CA MET A 326 7.25 2.61 -3.93
C MET A 326 6.12 1.57 -4.00
N PRO A 327 6.36 0.41 -4.63
CA PRO A 327 5.30 -0.51 -4.97
C PRO A 327 5.01 -1.51 -3.85
N ASP A 328 3.80 -1.48 -3.30
CA ASP A 328 3.29 -2.58 -2.48
C ASP A 328 2.86 -3.73 -3.43
N THR A 329 1.55 -3.90 -3.67
CA THR A 329 1.05 -5.04 -4.40
C THR A 329 1.49 -5.01 -5.87
N ILE A 330 1.97 -6.15 -6.36
CA ILE A 330 2.33 -6.38 -7.77
C ILE A 330 1.49 -7.49 -8.41
N ALA A 331 1.01 -7.24 -9.62
CA ALA A 331 0.40 -8.25 -10.47
C ALA A 331 1.04 -8.26 -11.87
N SER A 332 0.77 -9.31 -12.64
CA SER A 332 1.20 -9.41 -14.03
C SER A 332 0.06 -9.81 -14.95
N PHE A 333 0.12 -9.34 -16.19
CA PHE A 333 -0.80 -9.73 -17.25
C PHE A 333 -0.08 -9.77 -18.60
N SER A 334 -0.72 -10.36 -19.60
CA SER A 334 -0.13 -10.45 -20.94
C SER A 334 -0.87 -9.62 -21.96
N TRP A 335 -0.12 -8.91 -22.80
CA TRP A 335 -0.64 -8.25 -23.98
C TRP A 335 0.17 -8.65 -25.21
N ASN A 336 -0.51 -9.19 -26.23
CA ASN A 336 0.11 -9.73 -27.45
C ASN A 336 1.24 -10.74 -27.18
N GLY A 337 1.14 -11.51 -26.09
CA GLY A 337 2.12 -12.53 -25.69
C GLY A 337 3.36 -11.99 -24.99
N ALA A 338 3.44 -10.68 -24.71
CA ALA A 338 4.45 -10.09 -23.85
C ALA A 338 3.90 -9.92 -22.42
N PRO A 339 4.71 -10.15 -21.38
CA PRO A 339 4.33 -9.87 -20.00
C PRO A 339 4.45 -8.38 -19.67
N PHE A 340 3.52 -7.88 -18.88
CA PHE A 340 3.53 -6.56 -18.26
C PHE A 340 3.30 -6.72 -16.77
N LEU A 341 3.90 -5.84 -15.98
CA LEU A 341 3.70 -5.76 -14.55
C LEU A 341 2.80 -4.56 -14.24
N ILE A 342 2.07 -4.62 -13.14
CA ILE A 342 1.33 -3.50 -12.59
C ILE A 342 1.56 -3.44 -11.09
N THR A 343 1.89 -2.26 -10.58
CA THR A 343 2.14 -2.03 -9.15
C THR A 343 1.23 -0.92 -8.62
N ALA A 344 0.82 -1.06 -7.37
CA ALA A 344 0.17 -0.04 -6.57
C ALA A 344 1.26 0.71 -5.81
N ASN A 345 1.35 2.04 -5.94
CA ASN A 345 2.42 2.81 -5.31
C ASN A 345 1.89 3.51 -4.05
N GLU A 346 1.67 2.75 -2.98
CA GLU A 346 1.16 3.20 -1.68
C GLU A 346 2.21 4.08 -1.00
N GLY A 347 3.33 3.48 -0.64
CA GLY A 347 4.61 4.13 -0.41
C GLY A 347 4.92 4.33 1.05
N ASP A 348 5.26 3.24 1.71
CA ASP A 348 5.62 3.21 3.10
C ASP A 348 6.97 3.83 3.43
N ALA A 349 7.05 4.39 4.63
CA ALA A 349 8.26 5.01 5.15
C ALA A 349 8.95 4.04 6.10
N ARG A 350 10.28 4.10 6.18
CA ARG A 350 10.98 3.27 7.16
C ARG A 350 10.88 3.89 8.56
N GLU A 351 9.90 3.44 9.33
CA GLU A 351 9.63 3.95 10.67
C GLU A 351 9.65 2.84 11.73
N TYR A 352 10.47 3.03 12.78
CA TYR A 352 10.57 2.04 13.86
C TYR A 352 10.57 2.67 15.24
N PHE A 353 9.73 2.12 16.11
CA PHE A 353 9.61 2.48 17.52
C PHE A 353 10.07 1.34 18.43
N PHE A 354 10.48 1.69 19.65
CA PHE A 354 10.81 0.72 20.69
C PHE A 354 10.39 1.19 22.08
N ASP A 355 10.07 0.21 22.93
CA ASP A 355 9.61 0.46 24.28
C ASP A 355 10.68 1.10 25.17
N VAL A 356 10.31 2.22 25.80
CA VAL A 356 11.04 2.85 26.89
C VAL A 356 10.08 3.32 27.98
N ALA A 357 10.61 3.66 29.15
CA ALA A 357 9.78 4.05 30.29
C ALA A 357 9.14 5.45 30.16
N ASP A 358 9.84 6.37 29.49
CA ASP A 358 9.44 7.78 29.32
C ASP A 358 10.33 8.47 28.27
N GLU A 359 9.97 9.72 27.91
CA GLU A 359 10.74 10.61 27.03
C GLU A 359 12.22 10.72 27.44
N ALA A 360 12.50 10.79 28.75
CA ALA A 360 13.88 10.92 29.24
C ALA A 360 14.71 9.65 28.96
N ALA A 361 14.09 8.47 29.05
CA ALA A 361 14.69 7.21 28.65
C ALA A 361 14.89 7.16 27.12
N CYS A 362 13.93 7.65 26.32
CA CYS A 362 14.07 7.72 24.87
C CYS A 362 15.28 8.56 24.43
N VAL A 363 15.39 9.78 24.96
CA VAL A 363 16.51 10.69 24.68
C VAL A 363 17.84 10.08 25.13
N ALA A 364 17.85 9.38 26.27
CA ALA A 364 19.05 8.70 26.76
C ALA A 364 19.46 7.50 25.91
N ALA A 365 18.49 6.80 25.31
CA ALA A 365 18.69 5.72 24.35
C ALA A 365 19.14 6.23 22.98
N GLY A 366 18.91 7.52 22.69
CA GLY A 366 19.25 8.13 21.40
C GLY A 366 18.13 8.05 20.38
N GLY A 367 16.86 7.98 20.80
CA GLY A 367 15.71 8.11 19.91
C GLY A 367 15.58 9.50 19.27
N GLN A 368 14.81 9.59 18.18
CA GLN A 368 14.49 10.85 17.50
C GLN A 368 13.40 11.61 18.23
N ASP A 369 12.36 10.91 18.68
CA ASP A 369 11.21 11.47 19.38
C ASP A 369 10.58 10.43 20.32
N TYR A 370 9.67 10.88 21.19
CA TYR A 370 8.92 10.01 22.09
C TYR A 370 7.42 10.30 21.99
N ASP A 371 6.66 9.25 21.71
CA ASP A 371 5.22 9.23 21.78
C ASP A 371 4.75 8.39 22.98
N GLU A 372 3.63 8.75 23.61
CA GLU A 372 3.12 8.04 24.80
C GLU A 372 2.49 6.68 24.43
N ASP A 373 1.92 6.58 23.22
CA ASP A 373 1.24 5.41 22.70
C ASP A 373 2.24 4.49 21.96
N ASP A 374 3.12 5.05 21.12
CA ASP A 374 4.07 4.27 20.30
C ASP A 374 5.46 4.06 20.94
N GLY A 375 5.82 4.87 21.94
CA GLY A 375 7.09 4.77 22.65
C GLY A 375 8.21 5.59 22.01
N CYS A 376 9.44 5.06 21.98
CA CYS A 376 10.60 5.81 21.50
C CYS A 376 10.84 5.57 20.01
N LEU A 377 10.74 6.62 19.20
CA LEU A 377 11.07 6.57 17.79
C LEU A 377 12.57 6.35 17.62
N ALA A 378 12.98 5.16 17.17
CA ALA A 378 14.37 4.87 16.86
C ALA A 378 14.81 5.63 15.61
N PHE A 379 13.98 5.57 14.57
CA PHE A 379 14.26 6.14 13.28
C PHE A 379 12.99 6.29 12.43
N THR A 380 12.90 7.42 11.75
CA THR A 380 12.12 7.69 10.55
C THR A 380 12.98 8.57 9.63
N GLU A 381 12.90 8.33 8.32
CA GLU A 381 13.37 9.26 7.29
C GLU A 381 12.28 10.24 6.84
N GLU A 382 11.05 10.07 7.32
CA GLU A 382 9.94 10.98 7.05
C GLU A 382 10.13 12.31 7.78
N VAL A 383 10.07 13.41 7.04
CA VAL A 383 10.07 14.77 7.58
C VAL A 383 9.06 15.63 6.86
N LYS A 384 8.59 16.69 7.52
CA LYS A 384 7.83 17.74 6.86
C LYS A 384 8.71 18.52 5.88
N LEU A 385 8.20 18.85 4.70
CA LEU A 385 8.92 19.54 3.63
C LEU A 385 9.60 20.83 4.12
N LYS A 386 8.94 21.60 4.99
CA LYS A 386 9.51 22.82 5.59
C LYS A 386 10.74 22.60 6.47
N ASN A 387 10.98 21.37 6.93
CA ASN A 387 12.10 21.01 7.79
C ASN A 387 13.36 20.65 6.99
N LEU A 388 13.26 20.42 5.68
CA LEU A 388 14.43 20.27 4.81
C LEU A 388 15.18 21.60 4.69
N THR A 389 16.50 21.56 4.83
CA THR A 389 17.33 22.76 4.63
C THR A 389 17.51 22.98 3.12
N ALA A 390 16.84 23.96 2.52
CA ALA A 390 16.95 24.19 1.09
C ALA A 390 18.31 24.81 0.68
N GLN A 391 18.89 24.30 -0.40
CA GLN A 391 20.03 24.93 -1.07
C GLN A 391 19.61 26.28 -1.68
N ALA A 392 20.43 27.32 -1.49
CA ALA A 392 20.14 28.65 -2.02
C ALA A 392 19.98 28.65 -3.56
N GLY A 393 18.86 29.17 -4.05
CA GLY A 393 18.50 29.22 -5.47
C GLY A 393 18.00 27.90 -6.06
N SER A 394 17.70 26.89 -5.21
CA SER A 394 17.16 25.61 -5.66
C SER A 394 15.65 25.66 -5.94
N LYS A 395 15.12 24.55 -6.46
CA LYS A 395 13.66 24.39 -6.63
C LYS A 395 12.97 24.23 -5.28
N LEU A 396 13.59 23.52 -4.33
CA LEU A 396 13.06 23.40 -2.97
C LEU A 396 12.95 24.76 -2.27
N GLU A 397 13.94 25.66 -2.41
CA GLU A 397 13.84 27.01 -1.84
C GLU A 397 12.62 27.76 -2.40
N ALA A 398 12.36 27.63 -3.71
CA ALA A 398 11.18 28.23 -4.34
C ALA A 398 9.87 27.58 -3.89
N LEU A 399 9.87 26.27 -3.66
CA LEU A 399 8.73 25.50 -3.19
C LEU A 399 8.36 25.88 -1.75
N GLN A 400 9.34 25.87 -0.83
CA GLN A 400 9.16 26.33 0.56
C GLN A 400 8.75 27.82 0.64
N ALA A 401 9.17 28.65 -0.34
CA ALA A 401 8.75 30.05 -0.38
C ALA A 401 7.27 30.25 -0.72
N SER A 402 6.58 29.27 -1.32
CA SER A 402 5.12 29.35 -1.53
C SER A 402 4.36 29.14 -0.22
N GLY A 403 4.87 28.24 0.65
CA GLY A 403 4.22 27.84 1.89
C GLY A 403 2.96 27.00 1.69
N GLU A 404 2.70 26.51 0.47
CA GLU A 404 1.44 25.84 0.11
C GLU A 404 1.39 24.38 0.56
N ILE A 405 2.54 23.70 0.65
CA ILE A 405 2.66 22.28 1.02
C ILE A 405 3.80 22.07 2.05
N ASP A 406 3.95 23.04 2.95
CA ASP A 406 5.02 23.07 3.95
C ASP A 406 4.99 21.86 4.90
N ASP A 407 3.79 21.32 5.14
CA ASP A 407 3.56 20.20 6.03
C ASP A 407 3.60 18.83 5.34
N LEU A 408 3.69 18.78 4.00
CA LEU A 408 3.81 17.54 3.24
C LEU A 408 4.98 16.70 3.75
N ARG A 409 4.71 15.42 4.00
CA ARG A 409 5.70 14.40 4.36
C ARG A 409 6.53 13.98 3.16
N VAL A 410 7.85 14.06 3.35
CA VAL A 410 8.87 13.79 2.35
C VAL A 410 10.05 13.08 3.01
N THR A 411 10.80 12.31 2.24
CA THR A 411 12.01 11.67 2.77
C THR A 411 13.15 12.67 2.90
N ASN A 412 13.95 12.53 3.97
CA ASN A 412 15.21 13.25 4.15
C ASN A 412 16.43 12.50 3.57
N VAL A 413 16.24 11.33 2.96
CA VAL A 413 17.34 10.55 2.36
C VAL A 413 17.60 10.97 0.91
N LEU A 414 16.61 11.59 0.25
CA LEU A 414 16.69 12.01 -1.14
C LEU A 414 16.58 13.54 -1.29
N GLY A 415 17.04 14.03 -2.44
CA GLY A 415 16.89 15.44 -2.83
C GLY A 415 18.09 16.35 -2.51
N ASP A 416 19.12 15.84 -1.83
CA ASP A 416 20.45 16.45 -1.69
C ASP A 416 21.41 15.82 -2.72
N ALA A 417 21.49 16.42 -3.92
CA ALA A 417 22.16 15.81 -5.07
C ALA A 417 23.70 15.88 -4.97
N ASP A 418 24.26 16.78 -4.16
CA ASP A 418 25.70 16.94 -4.00
C ASP A 418 26.24 16.49 -2.62
N GLY A 419 25.35 16.09 -1.72
CA GLY A 419 25.65 15.53 -0.41
C GLY A 419 26.16 16.58 0.58
N ASN A 420 25.76 17.85 0.42
CA ASN A 420 26.25 18.95 1.24
C ASN A 420 25.35 19.25 2.48
N GLY A 421 24.21 18.56 2.61
CA GLY A 421 23.20 18.76 3.64
C GLY A 421 22.17 19.85 3.33
N GLU A 422 22.20 20.43 2.14
CA GLU A 422 21.24 21.40 1.61
C GLU A 422 20.54 20.81 0.36
N TYR A 423 19.22 20.69 0.41
CA TYR A 423 18.43 19.95 -0.56
C TYR A 423 18.05 20.83 -1.76
N GLU A 424 18.10 20.27 -2.97
CA GLU A 424 17.64 20.94 -4.18
C GLU A 424 16.17 20.70 -4.52
N THR A 425 15.65 19.55 -4.12
CA THR A 425 14.31 19.04 -4.45
C THR A 425 13.73 18.27 -3.27
N ALA A 426 12.42 18.04 -3.28
CA ALA A 426 11.75 17.17 -2.31
C ALA A 426 11.21 15.91 -3.00
N VAL A 427 11.19 14.80 -2.27
CA VAL A 427 10.63 13.52 -2.73
C VAL A 427 9.58 13.06 -1.72
N ALA A 428 8.32 13.06 -2.13
CA ALA A 428 7.19 12.54 -1.36
C ALA A 428 7.11 11.01 -1.46
N TYR A 429 6.50 10.44 -0.44
CA TYR A 429 6.20 9.02 -0.33
C TYR A 429 5.08 8.62 -1.27
N GLY A 430 5.25 7.45 -1.86
CA GLY A 430 4.39 6.95 -2.91
C GLY A 430 4.40 7.84 -4.15
N ALA A 431 4.01 7.25 -5.27
CA ALA A 431 3.70 8.03 -6.44
C ALA A 431 2.24 8.51 -6.38
N ARG A 432 1.41 8.10 -5.41
CA ARG A 432 -0.03 8.38 -5.39
C ARG A 432 -0.73 7.95 -6.69
N SER A 433 -0.22 6.89 -7.31
CA SER A 433 -0.66 6.33 -8.59
C SER A 433 -0.48 4.82 -8.58
N PHE A 434 -1.02 4.15 -9.60
CA PHE A 434 -0.56 2.82 -9.97
C PHE A 434 0.23 2.93 -11.29
N THR A 435 1.16 2.02 -11.49
CA THR A 435 2.04 2.02 -12.67
C THR A 435 2.00 0.69 -13.38
N VAL A 436 1.89 0.73 -14.71
CA VAL A 436 2.13 -0.42 -15.59
C VAL A 436 3.55 -0.35 -16.11
N TRP A 437 4.29 -1.44 -15.96
CA TRP A 437 5.68 -1.58 -16.36
C TRP A 437 5.82 -2.63 -17.47
N ASP A 438 6.85 -2.47 -18.29
CA ASP A 438 7.38 -3.61 -19.04
C ASP A 438 8.12 -4.58 -18.11
N GLN A 439 8.49 -5.75 -18.62
CA GLN A 439 9.15 -6.79 -17.84
C GLN A 439 10.57 -6.44 -17.35
N ASN A 440 11.09 -5.26 -17.70
CA ASN A 440 12.40 -4.76 -17.27
C ASN A 440 12.27 -3.55 -16.32
N GLY A 441 11.06 -3.21 -15.88
CA GLY A 441 10.80 -2.07 -15.00
C GLY A 441 10.77 -0.72 -15.70
N LEU A 442 10.49 -0.66 -17.01
CA LEU A 442 10.28 0.61 -17.69
C LEU A 442 8.80 0.99 -17.65
N VAL A 443 8.51 2.24 -17.29
CA VAL A 443 7.14 2.78 -17.27
C VAL A 443 6.50 2.68 -18.66
N VAL A 444 5.36 2.00 -18.73
CA VAL A 444 4.49 1.91 -19.91
C VAL A 444 3.29 2.84 -19.78
N PHE A 445 2.73 2.92 -18.58
CA PHE A 445 1.64 3.82 -18.20
C PHE A 445 1.73 4.12 -16.71
N ASP A 446 1.44 5.34 -16.30
CA ASP A 446 1.25 5.74 -14.90
C ASP A 446 -0.06 6.52 -14.83
N SER A 447 -0.86 6.29 -13.78
CA SER A 447 -2.15 6.99 -13.64
C SER A 447 -2.00 8.48 -13.29
N GLY A 448 -0.78 8.98 -13.08
CA GLY A 448 -0.49 10.40 -12.91
C GLY A 448 -1.16 10.95 -11.65
N ASP A 449 -2.07 11.89 -11.84
CA ASP A 449 -2.88 12.51 -10.79
C ASP A 449 -4.35 12.02 -10.79
N GLU A 450 -4.66 10.97 -11.56
CA GLU A 450 -6.05 10.54 -11.75
C GLU A 450 -6.70 10.09 -10.46
N ILE A 451 -5.98 9.38 -9.57
CA ILE A 451 -6.54 8.87 -8.31
C ILE A 451 -7.08 10.03 -7.46
N GLY A 452 -6.22 10.99 -7.11
CA GLY A 452 -6.62 12.15 -6.31
C GLY A 452 -7.69 13.00 -6.98
N ARG A 453 -7.59 13.25 -8.30
CA ARG A 453 -8.61 14.05 -9.01
C ARG A 453 -9.97 13.36 -9.06
N ILE A 454 -10.01 12.04 -9.21
CA ILE A 454 -11.27 11.29 -9.28
C ILE A 454 -11.91 11.22 -7.89
N THR A 455 -11.15 10.89 -6.84
CA THR A 455 -11.71 10.85 -5.47
C THR A 455 -12.20 12.23 -5.04
N ALA A 456 -11.44 13.30 -5.29
CA ALA A 456 -11.87 14.68 -5.04
C ALA A 456 -13.13 15.06 -5.82
N ALA A 457 -13.23 14.67 -7.10
CA ALA A 457 -14.41 14.98 -7.91
C ALA A 457 -15.68 14.26 -7.43
N LEU A 458 -15.54 13.07 -6.85
CA LEU A 458 -16.67 12.26 -6.35
C LEU A 458 -17.07 12.65 -4.92
N HIS A 459 -16.09 12.90 -4.07
CA HIS A 459 -16.29 13.04 -2.62
C HIS A 459 -16.12 14.45 -2.08
N GLY A 460 -15.66 15.40 -2.92
CA GLY A 460 -15.36 16.76 -2.46
C GLY A 460 -14.33 16.71 -1.34
N ASN A 461 -14.61 17.42 -0.24
CA ASN A 461 -13.71 17.50 0.91
C ASN A 461 -13.55 16.17 1.69
N ALA A 462 -14.36 15.14 1.41
CA ALA A 462 -14.19 13.82 2.02
C ALA A 462 -13.20 12.90 1.28
N PHE A 463 -12.47 13.42 0.28
CA PHE A 463 -11.34 12.74 -0.37
C PHE A 463 -10.11 12.69 0.53
N ASN A 464 -9.10 11.88 0.18
CA ASN A 464 -7.89 11.67 0.98
C ASN A 464 -8.18 11.53 2.48
N ASN A 465 -9.21 10.75 2.80
CA ASN A 465 -9.63 10.47 4.17
C ASN A 465 -8.73 9.40 4.78
N GLY A 466 -8.66 9.33 6.11
CA GLY A 466 -8.05 8.21 6.84
C GLY A 466 -8.86 6.92 6.70
N ASP A 467 -8.36 5.84 7.25
CA ASP A 467 -8.95 4.49 7.25
C ASP A 467 -9.74 4.16 8.52
N ASP A 468 -9.43 4.79 9.65
CA ASP A 468 -10.07 4.55 10.95
C ASP A 468 -11.18 5.56 11.27
N GLU A 469 -11.06 6.79 10.74
CA GLU A 469 -12.05 7.86 10.91
C GLU A 469 -12.34 8.64 9.62
N ASN A 470 -13.51 9.30 9.61
CA ASN A 470 -13.92 10.18 8.52
C ASN A 470 -13.69 11.66 8.88
N GLU A 471 -12.50 12.18 8.61
CA GLU A 471 -12.20 13.62 8.75
C GLU A 471 -12.18 14.35 7.39
N GLY A 472 -11.81 13.64 6.32
CA GLY A 472 -11.64 14.20 4.99
C GLY A 472 -10.37 15.05 4.89
N ASP A 473 -9.66 14.93 3.77
CA ASP A 473 -8.39 15.64 3.50
C ASP A 473 -7.21 15.31 4.44
N SER A 474 -7.43 14.49 5.48
CA SER A 474 -6.46 14.14 6.52
C SER A 474 -5.22 13.38 6.02
N ARG A 475 -5.26 12.86 4.79
CA ARG A 475 -4.12 12.19 4.13
C ARG A 475 -3.44 13.05 3.06
N SER A 476 -3.87 14.28 2.83
CA SER A 476 -3.29 15.15 1.79
C SER A 476 -1.85 15.55 2.09
N GLU A 477 -1.48 15.81 3.36
CA GLU A 477 -0.09 16.02 3.76
C GLU A 477 0.74 14.71 3.86
N ASN A 478 0.12 13.55 3.65
CA ASN A 478 0.73 12.21 3.76
C ASN A 478 0.95 11.57 2.39
N LYS A 479 0.44 10.35 2.16
CA LYS A 479 0.56 9.59 0.90
C LYS A 479 -0.73 9.69 0.04
N GLY A 480 -1.72 10.51 0.45
CA GLY A 480 -2.96 10.76 -0.30
C GLY A 480 -3.99 9.64 -0.15
N ALA A 481 -4.50 9.11 -1.27
CA ALA A 481 -5.52 8.06 -1.22
C ALA A 481 -4.94 6.63 -1.08
N GLU A 482 -3.61 6.47 -1.21
CA GLU A 482 -2.86 5.23 -0.94
C GLU A 482 -3.36 4.00 -1.73
N PRO A 483 -2.96 3.90 -3.02
CA PRO A 483 -3.24 2.69 -3.79
C PRO A 483 -2.35 1.55 -3.29
N GLU A 484 -2.97 0.55 -2.68
CA GLU A 484 -2.33 -0.53 -1.91
C GLU A 484 -2.55 -1.88 -2.58
N ALA A 485 -3.74 -2.45 -2.37
CA ALA A 485 -4.08 -3.73 -2.96
C ALA A 485 -4.42 -3.62 -4.45
N LEU A 486 -3.97 -4.57 -5.27
CA LEU A 486 -4.41 -4.66 -6.67
C LEU A 486 -4.55 -6.09 -7.20
N THR A 487 -5.38 -6.22 -8.25
CA THR A 487 -5.48 -7.45 -9.02
C THR A 487 -5.86 -7.18 -10.47
N VAL A 488 -5.67 -8.17 -11.34
CA VAL A 488 -6.02 -8.08 -12.76
C VAL A 488 -6.96 -9.23 -13.14
N GLY A 489 -8.02 -8.90 -13.87
CA GLY A 489 -9.04 -9.85 -14.29
C GLY A 489 -9.49 -9.64 -15.73
N THR A 490 -10.00 -10.69 -16.38
CA THR A 490 -10.60 -10.57 -17.72
C THR A 490 -12.11 -10.70 -17.64
N VAL A 491 -12.82 -9.70 -18.15
CA VAL A 491 -14.28 -9.69 -18.25
C VAL A 491 -14.66 -9.51 -19.72
N GLY A 492 -15.26 -10.54 -20.31
CA GLY A 492 -15.51 -10.56 -21.75
C GLY A 492 -14.20 -10.60 -22.56
N ASP A 493 -14.00 -9.62 -23.43
CA ASP A 493 -12.80 -9.46 -24.27
C ASP A 493 -11.81 -8.41 -23.72
N LYS A 494 -12.10 -7.85 -22.54
CA LYS A 494 -11.30 -6.80 -21.91
C LYS A 494 -10.59 -7.31 -20.66
N THR A 495 -9.37 -6.80 -20.45
CA THR A 495 -8.59 -6.98 -19.23
C THR A 495 -8.72 -5.73 -18.38
N TYR A 496 -9.07 -5.89 -17.11
CA TYR A 496 -9.25 -4.82 -16.15
C TYR A 496 -8.25 -4.97 -15.00
N ALA A 497 -7.69 -3.85 -14.58
CA ALA A 497 -7.00 -3.73 -13.30
C ALA A 497 -7.98 -3.15 -12.27
N PHE A 498 -7.99 -3.75 -11.08
CA PHE A 498 -8.75 -3.29 -9.92
C PHE A 498 -7.72 -2.85 -8.87
N ILE A 499 -7.85 -1.62 -8.39
CA ILE A 499 -6.90 -0.98 -7.46
C ILE A 499 -7.70 -0.55 -6.23
N GLY A 500 -7.44 -1.20 -5.09
CA GLY A 500 -7.88 -0.80 -3.77
C GLY A 500 -7.13 0.45 -3.32
N LEU A 501 -7.85 1.36 -2.68
CA LEU A 501 -7.31 2.55 -2.04
C LEU A 501 -7.47 2.34 -0.54
N GLU A 502 -6.39 2.02 0.15
CA GLU A 502 -6.36 1.64 1.56
C GLU A 502 -7.08 2.69 2.42
N ARG A 503 -6.58 3.93 2.41
CA ARG A 503 -7.17 5.00 3.21
C ARG A 503 -8.57 5.37 2.73
N MET A 504 -8.75 5.67 1.44
CA MET A 504 -10.07 6.08 0.93
C MET A 504 -11.14 4.97 0.97
N GLY A 505 -10.78 3.70 1.14
CA GLY A 505 -11.69 2.55 1.14
C GLY A 505 -12.30 2.22 -0.24
N GLY A 506 -11.86 2.87 -1.30
CA GLY A 506 -12.45 2.77 -2.63
C GLY A 506 -11.73 1.78 -3.53
N ILE A 507 -12.39 1.35 -4.61
CA ILE A 507 -11.80 0.52 -5.66
C ILE A 507 -11.90 1.26 -6.98
N MET A 508 -10.75 1.56 -7.59
CA MET A 508 -10.67 2.06 -8.95
C MET A 508 -10.58 0.92 -9.94
N VAL A 509 -11.27 1.05 -11.08
CA VAL A 509 -11.21 0.06 -12.15
C VAL A 509 -10.74 0.70 -13.45
N TYR A 510 -9.73 0.10 -14.06
CA TYR A 510 -9.13 0.56 -15.31
C TYR A 510 -9.16 -0.55 -16.36
N ASP A 511 -9.56 -0.22 -17.59
CA ASP A 511 -9.34 -1.08 -18.76
C ASP A 511 -7.86 -1.00 -19.14
N VAL A 512 -7.15 -2.11 -18.94
CA VAL A 512 -5.71 -2.28 -19.26
C VAL A 512 -5.51 -3.23 -20.45
N THR A 513 -6.56 -3.51 -21.23
CA THR A 513 -6.52 -4.37 -22.42
C THR A 513 -5.43 -3.93 -23.40
N ASN A 514 -5.16 -2.63 -23.49
CA ASN A 514 -3.95 -2.09 -24.10
C ASN A 514 -3.15 -1.34 -23.03
N PRO A 515 -2.01 -1.90 -22.54
CA PRO A 515 -1.25 -1.31 -21.43
C PRO A 515 -0.70 0.08 -21.75
N TYR A 516 -0.47 0.40 -23.03
CA TYR A 516 0.01 1.72 -23.48
C TYR A 516 -1.09 2.79 -23.52
N ASN A 517 -2.33 2.41 -23.24
CA ASN A 517 -3.52 3.26 -23.31
C ASN A 517 -4.57 2.74 -22.31
N SER A 518 -4.13 2.53 -21.08
CA SER A 518 -4.98 2.21 -19.94
C SER A 518 -5.96 3.35 -19.69
N LYS A 519 -7.19 3.02 -19.28
CA LYS A 519 -8.25 4.03 -19.09
C LYS A 519 -9.09 3.74 -17.86
N PHE A 520 -9.38 4.79 -17.10
CA PHE A 520 -10.37 4.73 -16.04
C PHE A 520 -11.74 4.32 -16.60
N GLU A 521 -12.39 3.38 -15.93
CA GLU A 521 -13.71 2.86 -16.28
C GLU A 521 -14.75 3.21 -15.22
N THR A 522 -14.49 2.87 -13.96
CA THR A 522 -15.39 3.19 -12.85
C THR A 522 -14.66 3.23 -11.52
N TYR A 523 -15.32 3.81 -10.52
CA TYR A 523 -14.95 3.78 -9.12
C TYR A 523 -16.12 3.25 -8.31
N VAL A 524 -15.86 2.39 -7.33
CA VAL A 524 -16.86 1.94 -6.36
C VAL A 524 -16.32 2.08 -4.94
N ILE A 525 -17.20 2.28 -3.98
CA ILE A 525 -16.87 2.37 -2.56
C ILE A 525 -18.04 1.78 -1.77
N ASN A 526 -17.74 1.04 -0.70
CA ASN A 526 -18.72 0.49 0.23
C ASN A 526 -18.44 0.99 1.66
N ARG A 527 -18.29 2.31 1.79
CA ARG A 527 -17.99 3.03 3.03
C ARG A 527 -18.94 4.22 3.17
N ASP A 528 -19.45 4.45 4.37
CA ASP A 528 -20.13 5.69 4.76
C ASP A 528 -19.07 6.72 5.12
N LEU A 529 -19.02 7.82 4.36
CA LEU A 529 -18.05 8.92 4.52
C LEU A 529 -18.60 10.07 5.37
N THR A 530 -19.65 9.83 6.17
CA THR A 530 -20.18 10.85 7.08
C THR A 530 -19.11 11.25 8.10
N GLU A 531 -18.80 12.55 8.14
CA GLU A 531 -17.79 13.15 9.01
C GLU A 531 -18.01 12.79 10.49
N GLY A 532 -16.93 12.42 11.18
CA GLY A 532 -16.92 12.07 12.60
C GLY A 532 -17.45 10.68 12.95
N LEU A 533 -17.79 9.85 11.96
CA LEU A 533 -17.93 8.41 12.17
C LEU A 533 -16.56 7.73 12.11
N SER A 534 -16.40 6.65 12.89
CA SER A 534 -15.21 5.80 12.90
C SER A 534 -15.54 4.34 12.59
N VAL A 535 -14.52 3.49 12.54
CA VAL A 535 -14.67 2.02 12.42
C VAL A 535 -15.68 1.43 13.42
N ASP A 536 -15.74 1.97 14.65
CA ASP A 536 -16.65 1.53 15.71
C ASP A 536 -18.14 1.73 15.38
N ASP A 537 -18.46 2.66 14.47
CA ASP A 537 -19.83 2.93 14.02
C ASP A 537 -20.30 1.96 12.93
N GLY A 538 -19.43 1.06 12.44
CA GLY A 538 -19.74 0.09 11.40
C GLY A 538 -20.00 0.74 10.05
N ILE A 539 -19.07 1.61 9.62
CA ILE A 539 -19.21 2.43 8.41
C ILE A 539 -18.97 1.69 7.09
N GLY A 540 -18.75 0.38 7.12
CA GLY A 540 -18.60 -0.45 5.91
C GLY A 540 -17.20 -1.03 5.80
N ASP A 541 -16.62 -0.91 4.60
CA ASP A 541 -15.35 -1.53 4.22
C ASP A 541 -14.21 -0.48 4.32
N LEU A 542 -13.17 -0.78 5.11
CA LEU A 542 -12.05 0.12 5.45
C LEU A 542 -10.71 -0.58 5.26
N ALA A 543 -9.73 0.11 4.68
CA ALA A 543 -8.40 -0.42 4.33
C ALA A 543 -8.44 -1.67 3.43
N PRO A 544 -8.86 -1.55 2.14
CA PRO A 544 -8.75 -2.64 1.18
C PRO A 544 -7.30 -3.12 1.01
N GLU A 545 -7.02 -4.31 1.56
CA GLU A 545 -5.68 -4.88 1.72
C GLU A 545 -5.40 -6.03 0.77
N SER A 546 -6.46 -6.73 0.34
CA SER A 546 -6.30 -7.82 -0.62
C SER A 546 -7.44 -7.89 -1.61
N LEU A 547 -7.09 -7.97 -2.89
CA LEU A 547 -8.03 -8.10 -4.01
C LEU A 547 -7.79 -9.42 -4.74
N VAL A 548 -8.85 -10.24 -4.86
CA VAL A 548 -8.80 -11.50 -5.63
C VAL A 548 -9.87 -11.48 -6.72
N PHE A 549 -9.43 -11.56 -7.98
CA PHE A 549 -10.34 -11.74 -9.11
C PHE A 549 -10.72 -13.22 -9.28
N VAL A 550 -12.02 -13.50 -9.39
CA VAL A 550 -12.57 -14.82 -9.67
C VAL A 550 -13.25 -14.81 -11.03
N ALA A 551 -12.76 -15.65 -11.95
CA ALA A 551 -13.34 -15.78 -13.28
C ALA A 551 -14.78 -16.37 -13.23
N ALA A 552 -15.60 -16.00 -14.22
CA ALA A 552 -17.01 -16.40 -14.29
C ALA A 552 -17.24 -17.92 -14.29
N ASP A 553 -16.31 -18.70 -14.85
CA ASP A 553 -16.40 -20.16 -14.92
C ASP A 553 -16.07 -20.86 -13.59
N SER A 554 -15.42 -20.16 -12.68
CA SER A 554 -15.04 -20.60 -11.34
C SER A 554 -16.00 -20.06 -10.27
N SER A 555 -16.76 -19.02 -10.61
CA SER A 555 -17.67 -18.32 -9.70
C SER A 555 -18.97 -19.08 -9.41
N PRO A 556 -19.47 -19.04 -8.15
CA PRO A 556 -20.79 -19.59 -7.78
C PRO A 556 -21.95 -18.90 -8.50
N THR A 557 -21.81 -17.65 -8.92
CA THR A 557 -22.87 -16.88 -9.59
C THR A 557 -22.82 -16.98 -11.11
N SER A 558 -21.80 -17.66 -11.68
CA SER A 558 -21.50 -17.66 -13.11
C SER A 558 -21.20 -16.28 -13.72
N GLN A 559 -20.94 -15.27 -12.88
CA GLN A 559 -20.40 -13.97 -13.26
C GLN A 559 -19.01 -13.79 -12.64
N PRO A 560 -18.11 -13.00 -13.23
CA PRO A 560 -16.85 -12.68 -12.59
C PRO A 560 -17.08 -12.00 -11.23
N LEU A 561 -16.26 -12.33 -10.24
CA LEU A 561 -16.30 -11.72 -8.92
C LEU A 561 -14.97 -11.01 -8.62
N LEU A 562 -15.05 -9.99 -7.77
CA LEU A 562 -13.91 -9.41 -7.08
C LEU A 562 -14.12 -9.60 -5.58
N LEU A 563 -13.21 -10.31 -4.93
CA LEU A 563 -13.16 -10.45 -3.49
C LEU A 563 -12.26 -9.34 -2.94
N VAL A 564 -12.70 -8.68 -1.88
CA VAL A 564 -11.98 -7.53 -1.30
C VAL A 564 -11.91 -7.74 0.21
N GLY A 565 -10.70 -7.90 0.72
CA GLY A 565 -10.38 -7.99 2.15
C GLY A 565 -10.06 -6.59 2.66
N ASN A 566 -10.57 -6.26 3.85
CA ASN A 566 -10.56 -4.91 4.39
C ASN A 566 -10.10 -4.98 5.85
N GLU A 567 -8.82 -4.75 6.10
CA GLU A 567 -8.14 -5.17 7.34
C GLU A 567 -8.62 -4.42 8.59
N VAL A 568 -8.80 -3.10 8.51
CA VAL A 568 -9.24 -2.26 9.64
C VAL A 568 -10.67 -2.63 10.03
N SER A 569 -11.55 -2.78 9.02
CA SER A 569 -12.94 -3.19 9.26
C SER A 569 -13.12 -4.69 9.57
N GLY A 570 -12.08 -5.50 9.40
CA GLY A 570 -12.16 -6.96 9.54
C GLY A 570 -13.12 -7.62 8.56
N SER A 571 -13.39 -6.99 7.42
CA SER A 571 -14.52 -7.35 6.56
C SER A 571 -14.08 -7.86 5.19
N LEU A 572 -14.86 -8.80 4.66
CA LEU A 572 -14.71 -9.32 3.31
C LEU A 572 -15.97 -8.96 2.52
N THR A 573 -15.81 -8.28 1.40
CA THR A 573 -16.91 -8.00 0.46
C THR A 573 -16.68 -8.68 -0.88
N VAL A 574 -17.72 -9.35 -1.37
CA VAL A 574 -17.76 -10.02 -2.67
C VAL A 574 -18.57 -9.18 -3.65
N TRP A 575 -17.88 -8.62 -4.64
CA TRP A 575 -18.46 -7.80 -5.70
C TRP A 575 -18.69 -8.65 -6.95
N GLU A 576 -19.93 -8.72 -7.43
CA GLU A 576 -20.22 -9.30 -8.74
C GLU A 576 -20.02 -8.26 -9.85
N ILE A 577 -19.29 -8.64 -10.90
CA ILE A 577 -18.97 -7.77 -12.03
C ILE A 577 -19.87 -8.12 -13.21
N THR A 578 -20.66 -7.15 -13.69
CA THR A 578 -21.52 -7.30 -14.88
C THR A 578 -21.00 -6.42 -16.02
N ALA A 579 -20.92 -6.97 -17.24
CA ALA A 579 -20.63 -6.18 -18.45
C ALA A 579 -21.91 -5.48 -18.97
N ASN A 580 -21.78 -4.20 -19.37
CA ASN A 580 -22.90 -3.33 -19.78
C ASN A 580 -23.20 -3.34 -21.29
#